data_AF-A0A935ZHU4-F1
#
_entry.id   AF-A0A935ZHU4-F1
#
_cell.length_a   1.000
_cell.length_b   1.000
_cell.length_c   1.000
_cell.angle_alpha   90.00
_cell.angle_beta   90.00
_cell.angle_gamma   90.00
#
_symmetry.space_group_name_H-M   'P 1'
#
loop_
_entity.id
_entity.type
_entity.pdbx_description
1 polymer ?
#
loop_
_entity_poly.entity_id
_entity_poly.type
_entity_poly.pdbx_seq_one_letter_code
_entity_poly.pdbx_strand_id
1 'polypeptide(L)'
;MSASHPERPPFAEGYPDDPELLRLVAAFEAGDYARVNDGARALAESPDPVLRDAARDLASRTRPDSATVPLFVFAALLLASLTAYWITHDGPSGPPNEPKPAVEIIR
;
A
#
# COMPACT_ATOMS: atom_id res chain seq x y z
N MET A 1 6.64 -6.43 33.20
CA MET A 1 6.45 -5.08 32.66
C MET A 1 7.80 -4.58 32.20
N SER A 2 8.16 -4.81 30.93
CA SER A 2 9.36 -4.21 30.31
C SER A 2 8.88 -3.40 29.12
N ALA A 3 8.68 -2.10 29.31
CA ALA A 3 8.63 -1.17 28.20
C ALA A 3 10.08 -1.00 27.74
N SER A 4 10.50 -1.87 26.83
CA SER A 4 11.76 -1.77 26.10
C SER A 4 11.85 -0.36 25.54
N HIS A 5 12.95 0.33 25.85
CA HIS A 5 13.35 1.48 25.05
C HIS A 5 13.31 1.03 23.59
N PRO A 6 12.70 1.80 22.67
CA PRO A 6 12.71 1.43 21.26
C PRO A 6 14.17 1.28 20.86
N GLU A 7 14.59 0.03 20.73
CA GLU A 7 15.95 -0.33 20.32
C GLU A 7 16.06 0.26 18.93
N ARG A 8 16.84 1.34 18.84
CA ARG A 8 16.86 2.17 17.65
C ARG A 8 17.22 1.24 16.49
N PRO A 9 16.40 1.16 15.43
CA PRO A 9 16.66 0.19 14.38
C PRO A 9 18.03 0.48 13.75
N PRO A 10 18.72 -0.52 13.19
CA PRO A 10 20.12 -0.38 12.75
C PRO A 10 20.36 0.79 11.80
N PHE A 11 19.33 1.20 11.07
CA PHE A 11 19.40 2.33 10.15
C PHE A 11 19.26 3.71 10.80
N ALA A 12 18.70 3.77 12.01
CA ALA A 12 18.47 4.99 12.79
C ALA A 12 19.54 5.18 13.88
N GLU A 13 20.56 4.31 13.97
CA GLU A 13 21.69 4.46 14.91
C GLU A 13 22.42 5.80 14.78
N GLY A 14 22.47 6.36 13.56
CA GLY A 14 23.09 7.66 13.27
C GLY A 14 22.14 8.86 13.38
N TYR A 15 20.87 8.67 13.76
CA TYR A 15 19.90 9.76 13.82
C TYR A 15 20.05 10.59 15.11
N PRO A 16 19.80 11.90 15.04
CA PRO A 16 19.81 12.76 16.22
C PRO A 16 18.75 12.34 17.25
N ASP A 17 19.05 12.57 18.53
CA ASP A 17 18.19 12.26 19.69
C ASP A 17 17.04 13.26 19.82
N ASP A 18 16.23 13.38 18.77
CA ASP A 18 15.08 14.27 18.75
C ASP A 18 13.78 13.49 19.00
N PRO A 19 12.92 13.94 19.94
CA PRO A 19 11.70 13.24 20.31
C PRO A 19 10.64 13.25 19.20
N GLU A 20 10.69 14.17 18.25
CA GLU A 20 9.82 14.17 17.07
C GLU A 20 10.30 13.13 16.06
N LEU A 21 11.60 13.08 15.77
CA LEU A 21 12.18 12.08 14.88
C LEU A 21 12.01 10.64 15.41
N LEU A 22 12.23 10.42 16.72
CA LEU A 22 12.00 9.12 17.37
C LEU A 22 10.54 8.66 17.27
N ARG A 23 9.57 9.58 17.35
CA ARG A 23 8.14 9.26 17.14
C ARG A 23 7.86 8.81 15.72
N LEU A 24 8.54 9.36 14.72
CA LEU A 24 8.40 8.91 13.34
C LEU A 24 9.08 7.57 13.09
N VAL A 25 10.23 7.31 13.70
CA VAL A 25 10.86 5.98 13.64
C VAL A 25 9.94 4.91 14.24
N ALA A 26 9.30 5.19 15.39
CA ALA A 26 8.31 4.28 15.96
C ALA A 26 7.07 4.09 15.07
N ALA A 27 6.62 5.15 14.38
CA ALA A 27 5.53 5.04 13.40
C ALA A 27 5.93 4.21 12.17
N PHE A 28 7.19 4.28 11.75
CA PHE A 28 7.74 3.46 10.67
C PHE A 28 7.74 1.98 11.05
N GLU A 29 8.17 1.64 12.28
CA GLU A 29 8.10 0.26 12.79
C GLU A 29 6.67 -0.26 12.93
N ALA A 30 5.71 0.62 13.24
CA ALA A 30 4.30 0.29 13.31
C ALA A 30 3.64 0.14 11.91
N GLY A 31 4.36 0.44 10.82
CA GLY A 31 3.83 0.44 9.46
C GLY A 31 2.89 1.61 9.15
N ASP A 32 2.85 2.64 10.00
CA ASP A 32 2.06 3.86 9.79
C ASP A 32 2.83 4.83 8.85
N TYR A 33 2.97 4.41 7.60
CA TYR A 33 3.74 5.14 6.59
C TYR A 33 3.13 6.50 6.22
N ALA A 34 1.82 6.68 6.40
CA ALA A 34 1.14 7.96 6.20
C ALA A 34 1.67 9.00 7.19
N ARG A 35 1.71 8.63 8.47
CA ARG A 35 2.21 9.50 9.55
C ARG A 35 3.70 9.80 9.43
N VAL A 36 4.50 8.82 8.99
CA VAL A 36 5.93 9.01 8.73
C VAL A 36 6.17 9.99 7.59
N ASN A 37 5.41 9.88 6.50
CA ASN A 37 5.56 10.75 5.34
C ASN A 37 5.17 12.20 5.65
N ASP A 38 4.07 12.40 6.37
CA ASP A 38 3.62 13.73 6.79
C ASP A 38 4.61 14.37 7.78
N GLY A 39 5.05 13.62 8.78
CA GLY A 39 6.03 14.09 9.76
C GLY A 39 7.42 14.35 9.15
N ALA A 40 7.86 13.50 8.22
CA ALA A 40 9.14 13.70 7.54
C ALA A 40 9.12 14.90 6.59
N ARG A 41 7.96 15.23 5.99
CA ARG A 41 7.77 16.50 5.26
C ARG A 41 7.88 17.71 6.18
N ALA A 42 7.29 17.67 7.37
CA ALA A 42 7.37 18.76 8.34
C ALA A 42 8.81 18.96 8.85
N LEU A 43 9.52 17.87 9.18
CA LEU A 43 10.92 17.93 9.61
C LEU A 43 11.87 18.30 8.47
N ALA A 44 11.50 18.10 7.21
CA ALA A 44 12.28 18.57 6.07
C ALA A 44 12.33 20.11 5.96
N GLU A 45 11.37 20.81 6.60
CA GLU A 45 11.33 22.27 6.70
C GLU A 45 12.04 22.80 7.98
N SER A 46 12.59 21.89 8.80
CA SER A 46 13.29 22.26 10.04
C SER A 46 14.56 23.08 9.76
N PRO A 47 14.86 24.11 10.57
CA PRO A 47 16.06 24.92 10.45
C PRO A 47 17.35 24.14 10.78
N ASP A 48 17.25 23.00 11.47
CA ASP A 48 18.40 22.16 11.79
C ASP A 48 18.76 21.24 10.59
N PRO A 49 19.96 21.39 10.01
CA PRO A 49 20.40 20.56 8.90
C PRO A 49 20.49 19.07 9.24
N VAL A 50 20.81 18.70 10.48
CA VAL A 50 20.94 17.30 10.90
C VAL A 50 19.59 16.61 10.95
N LEU A 51 18.58 17.29 11.50
CA LEU A 51 17.20 16.80 11.53
C LEU A 51 16.61 16.67 10.12
N ARG A 52 16.88 17.64 9.27
CA ARG A 52 16.41 17.63 7.88
C ARG A 52 16.98 16.45 7.09
N ASP A 53 18.27 16.16 7.25
CA ASP A 53 18.93 15.06 6.54
C ASP A 53 18.42 13.70 7.04
N ALA A 54 18.24 13.54 8.36
CA ALA A 54 17.67 12.33 8.95
C ALA A 54 16.19 12.11 8.53
N ALA A 55 15.38 13.17 8.53
CA ALA A 55 14.00 13.10 8.04
C ALA A 55 13.93 12.75 6.56
N ARG A 56 14.87 13.24 5.75
CA ARG A 56 14.96 12.92 4.32
C ARG A 56 15.34 11.46 4.08
N ASP A 57 16.28 10.91 4.87
CA ASP A 57 16.62 9.49 4.81
C ASP A 57 15.40 8.62 5.16
N LEU A 58 14.69 8.96 6.23
CA LEU A 58 13.47 8.26 6.64
C LEU A 58 12.35 8.33 5.58
N ALA A 59 12.14 9.50 4.97
CA ALA A 59 11.17 9.67 3.88
C ALA A 59 11.53 8.86 2.64
N SER A 60 12.83 8.75 2.33
CA SER A 60 13.31 8.01 1.16
C SER A 60 12.98 6.51 1.26
N ARG A 61 13.02 5.95 2.48
CA ARG A 61 12.69 4.56 2.80
C ARG A 61 11.19 4.29 2.84
N THR A 62 10.40 5.33 3.06
CA THR A 62 8.93 5.23 3.16
C THR A 62 8.25 5.38 1.79
N ARG A 63 8.97 5.84 0.76
CA ARG A 63 8.39 5.96 -0.57
C ARG A 63 8.01 4.57 -1.08
N PRO A 64 6.72 4.33 -1.40
CA PRO A 64 6.35 3.15 -2.15
C PRO A 64 7.16 3.16 -3.45
N ASP A 65 7.75 2.02 -3.77
CA ASP A 65 8.61 1.86 -4.94
C ASP A 65 7.89 2.47 -6.15
N SER A 66 8.52 3.41 -6.86
CA SER A 66 7.87 4.17 -7.94
C SER A 66 7.31 3.26 -9.04
N ALA A 67 7.75 2.00 -9.09
CA ALA A 67 7.25 0.95 -9.97
C ALA A 67 5.91 0.32 -9.52
N THR A 68 5.53 0.41 -8.25
CA THR A 68 4.31 -0.19 -7.70
C THR A 68 3.05 0.50 -8.25
N VAL A 69 3.07 1.84 -8.32
CA VAL A 69 1.93 2.62 -8.87
C VAL A 69 1.63 2.25 -10.34
N PRO A 70 2.60 2.31 -11.28
CA PRO A 70 2.33 1.92 -12.66
C PRO A 70 1.99 0.43 -12.80
N LEU A 71 2.54 -0.45 -11.95
CA LEU A 71 2.14 -1.86 -11.92
C LEU A 71 0.67 -2.03 -11.53
N PHE A 72 0.19 -1.33 -10.49
CA PHE A 72 -1.22 -1.38 -10.10
C PHE A 72 -2.14 -0.78 -11.16
N VAL A 73 -1.73 0.32 -11.81
CA VAL A 73 -2.49 0.91 -12.93
C VAL A 73 -2.55 -0.08 -14.11
N PHE A 74 -1.43 -0.72 -14.44
CA PHE A 74 -1.37 -1.72 -15.50
C PHE A 74 -2.21 -2.95 -15.16
N ALA A 75 -2.16 -3.45 -13.93
CA ALA A 75 -2.98 -4.56 -13.47
C ALA A 75 -4.48 -4.21 -13.51
N ALA A 76 -4.86 -3.00 -13.08
CA ALA A 76 -6.24 -2.53 -13.18
C ALA A 76 -6.71 -2.41 -14.63
N LEU A 77 -5.86 -1.90 -15.53
CA LEU A 77 -6.12 -1.84 -16.97
C LEU A 77 -6.29 -3.24 -17.57
N LEU A 78 -5.39 -4.17 -17.24
CA LEU A 78 -5.44 -5.54 -17.70
C LEU A 78 -6.74 -6.22 -17.23
N LEU A 79 -7.08 -6.05 -15.95
CA LEU A 79 -8.30 -6.60 -15.37
C LEU A 79 -9.55 -6.01 -16.03
N ALA A 80 -9.61 -4.70 -16.23
CA ALA A 80 -10.71 -4.04 -16.92
C ALA A 80 -10.83 -4.52 -18.37
N SER A 81 -9.70 -4.68 -19.06
CA SER A 81 -9.65 -5.19 -20.44
C SER A 81 -10.16 -6.63 -20.53
N LEU A 82 -9.70 -7.51 -19.64
CA LEU A 82 -10.18 -8.90 -19.54
C LEU A 82 -11.67 -8.96 -19.21
N THR A 83 -12.14 -8.11 -18.30
CA THR A 83 -13.56 -8.02 -17.93
C THR A 83 -14.40 -7.57 -19.12
N ALA A 84 -13.98 -6.53 -19.84
CA ALA A 84 -14.67 -6.04 -21.03
C ALA A 84 -14.68 -7.07 -22.16
N TYR A 85 -13.55 -7.76 -22.37
CA TYR A 85 -13.43 -8.85 -23.33
C TYR A 85 -14.40 -9.98 -22.98
N TRP A 86 -14.43 -10.43 -21.72
CA TRP A 86 -15.34 -11.46 -21.26
C TRP A 86 -16.81 -11.08 -21.46
N ILE A 87 -17.20 -9.85 -21.14
CA ILE A 87 -18.56 -9.34 -21.36
C ILE A 87 -18.94 -9.35 -22.85
N THR A 88 -18.00 -9.01 -23.74
CA THR A 88 -18.27 -8.92 -25.18
C THR A 88 -18.19 -10.26 -25.92
N HIS A 89 -17.39 -11.22 -25.44
CA HIS A 89 -17.22 -12.52 -26.09
C HIS A 89 -18.06 -13.65 -25.48
N ASP A 90 -18.10 -13.79 -24.15
CA ASP A 90 -18.74 -14.95 -23.52
C ASP A 90 -20.06 -14.59 -22.81
N GLY A 91 -20.19 -13.34 -22.33
CA GLY A 91 -21.38 -12.86 -21.61
C GLY A 91 -21.76 -13.73 -20.39
N PRO A 92 -22.72 -13.31 -19.57
CA PRO A 92 -23.32 -14.18 -18.56
C PRO A 92 -24.27 -15.17 -19.24
N SER A 93 -23.72 -16.09 -20.03
CA SER A 93 -24.48 -17.19 -20.60
C SER A 93 -24.70 -18.24 -19.50
N GLY A 94 -25.87 -18.17 -18.85
CA GLY A 94 -26.40 -19.31 -18.09
C GLY A 94 -26.40 -20.57 -18.96
N PRO A 95 -26.30 -21.78 -18.37
CA PRO A 95 -25.99 -23.00 -19.09
C PRO A 95 -26.87 -23.16 -20.34
N PRO A 96 -26.26 -23.36 -21.53
CA PRO A 96 -26.99 -23.41 -22.78
C PRO A 96 -27.75 -24.73 -22.84
N ASN A 97 -29.08 -24.63 -22.87
CA ASN A 97 -30.03 -25.73 -23.08
C ASN A 97 -30.15 -26.70 -21.90
N GLU A 98 -30.87 -26.30 -20.85
CA GLU A 98 -31.63 -27.30 -20.10
C GLU A 98 -32.91 -27.57 -20.91
N PRO A 99 -33.04 -28.72 -21.61
CA PRO A 99 -34.29 -29.07 -22.25
C PRO A 99 -35.33 -29.17 -21.12
N LYS A 100 -36.23 -28.19 -21.06
CA LYS A 100 -37.38 -28.18 -20.15
C LYS A 100 -38.08 -29.52 -20.35
N PRO A 101 -38.09 -30.43 -19.36
CA PRO A 101 -38.70 -31.73 -19.55
C PRO A 101 -40.15 -31.48 -19.93
N ALA A 102 -40.52 -31.86 -21.15
CA ALA A 102 -41.90 -31.86 -21.58
C ALA A 102 -42.59 -32.87 -20.66
N VAL A 103 -43.33 -32.36 -19.67
CA VAL A 103 -44.23 -33.17 -18.87
C VAL A 103 -45.32 -33.64 -19.82
N GLU A 104 -45.08 -34.79 -20.44
CA GLU A 104 -46.08 -35.55 -21.16
C GLU A 104 -47.10 -36.03 -20.11
N ILE A 105 -48.16 -35.24 -19.95
CA ILE A 105 -49.32 -35.67 -19.17
C ILE A 105 -50.00 -36.75 -19.99
N ILE A 106 -49.63 -38.00 -19.72
CA ILE A 106 -50.33 -39.19 -20.21
C ILE A 106 -51.77 -39.10 -19.68
N ARG A 107 -52.74 -38.95 -20.59
CA ARG A 107 -54.17 -39.08 -20.32
C ARG A 107 -54.68 -40.38 -20.92
#